data_AF-A0A2V5QUK8-F1
#
_entry.id   AF-A0A2V5QUK8-F1
#
_cell.length_a   1.000
_cell.length_b   1.000
_cell.length_c   1.000
_cell.angle_alpha   90.00
_cell.angle_beta   90.00
_cell.angle_gamma   90.00
#
_symmetry.space_group_name_H-M   'P 1'
#
loop_
_entity.id
_entity.type
_entity.pdbx_description
1 polymer ?
#
loop_
_entity_poly.entity_id
_entity_poly.type
_entity_poly.pdbx_seq_one_letter_code
_entity_poly.pdbx_strand_id
1 'polypeptide(L)'
;IKFQIAYQSDLKFVADTMQQIVEKELGQEMMKRVEVFRELLARTPVDELEVRSHPRVIFRVDEVTWINAIVRYLVSPREAGSVKTRLIPKLLTALNAEPDKVMFPVGANR
;
A
#
# COMPACT_ATOMS: atom_id res chain seq x y z
N ILE A 1 0.40 0.02 4.60
CA ILE A 1 1.82 0.24 4.98
C ILE A 1 2.20 1.67 4.63
N LYS A 2 3.04 2.35 5.43
CA LYS A 2 3.43 3.75 5.25
C LYS A 2 4.95 3.85 5.17
N PHE A 3 5.46 4.57 4.17
CA PHE A 3 6.86 5.00 4.09
C PHE A 3 6.91 6.52 3.93
N GLN A 4 8.00 7.13 4.38
CA GLN A 4 8.30 8.55 4.15
C GLN A 4 9.28 8.65 2.99
N ILE A 5 9.05 9.59 2.08
CA ILE A 5 9.89 9.85 0.89
C ILE A 5 10.03 11.36 0.70
N ALA A 6 11.07 11.82 0.00
CA ALA A 6 11.29 13.24 -0.28
C ALA A 6 10.25 13.82 -1.25
N TYR A 7 10.13 15.15 -1.30
CA TYR A 7 9.28 15.84 -2.28
C TYR A 7 9.73 15.66 -3.72
N GLN A 8 11.02 15.45 -3.94
CA GLN A 8 11.65 15.26 -5.25
C GLN A 8 11.51 13.82 -5.77
N SER A 9 10.91 12.93 -4.98
CA SER A 9 10.74 11.53 -5.36
C SER A 9 9.83 11.39 -6.59
N ASP A 10 10.10 10.39 -7.41
CA ASP A 10 9.21 9.98 -8.49
C ASP A 10 7.98 9.26 -7.90
N LEU A 11 6.92 10.04 -7.66
CA LEU A 11 5.68 9.53 -7.07
C LEU A 11 5.01 8.45 -7.94
N LYS A 12 5.18 8.50 -9.26
CA LYS A 12 4.62 7.49 -10.16
C LYS A 12 5.37 6.17 -9.99
N PHE A 13 6.70 6.22 -10.00
CA PHE A 13 7.53 5.04 -9.75
C PHE A 13 7.21 4.40 -8.40
N VAL A 14 7.13 5.21 -7.33
CA VAL A 14 6.81 4.72 -5.99
C VAL A 14 5.41 4.08 -5.96
N ALA A 15 4.41 4.74 -6.55
CA ALA A 15 3.04 4.23 -6.58
C ALA A 15 2.95 2.89 -7.32
N ASP A 16 3.48 2.83 -8.54
CA ASP A 16 3.43 1.64 -9.39
C ASP A 16 4.16 0.47 -8.72
N THR A 17 5.35 0.72 -8.15
CA THR A 17 6.14 -0.30 -7.45
C THR A 17 5.39 -0.84 -6.23
N MET A 18 4.89 0.06 -5.36
CA MET A 18 4.15 -0.36 -4.16
C MET A 18 2.87 -1.11 -4.50
N GLN A 19 2.13 -0.67 -5.51
CA GLN A 19 0.91 -1.34 -5.96
C GLN A 19 1.21 -2.74 -6.51
N GLN A 20 2.17 -2.85 -7.44
CA GLN A 20 2.53 -4.12 -8.07
C GLN A 20 3.01 -5.17 -7.06
N ILE A 21 3.82 -4.79 -6.07
CA ILE A 21 4.32 -5.73 -5.06
C ILE A 21 3.17 -6.26 -4.20
N VAL A 22 2.25 -5.39 -3.77
CA VAL A 22 1.11 -5.82 -2.96
C VAL A 22 0.12 -6.64 -3.79
N GLU A 23 -0.09 -6.29 -5.05
CA GLU A 23 -0.97 -7.01 -5.96
C GLU A 23 -0.43 -8.41 -6.30
N LYS A 24 0.88 -8.56 -6.50
CA LYS A 24 1.51 -9.89 -6.68
C LYS A 24 1.35 -10.78 -5.46
N GLU A 25 1.39 -10.21 -4.25
CA GLU A 25 1.24 -10.98 -3.02
C GLU A 25 -0.23 -11.33 -2.69
N LEU A 26 -1.15 -10.40 -2.94
CA LEU A 26 -2.52 -10.48 -2.40
C LEU A 26 -3.62 -10.46 -3.46
N GLY A 27 -3.34 -10.16 -4.74
CA GLY A 27 -4.36 -9.82 -5.74
C GLY A 27 -5.44 -10.88 -5.91
N GLN A 28 -5.06 -12.16 -5.99
CA GLN A 28 -6.02 -13.27 -6.11
C GLN A 28 -6.88 -13.47 -4.86
N GLU A 29 -6.31 -13.22 -3.69
CA GLU A 29 -7.03 -13.36 -2.42
C GLU A 29 -7.92 -12.14 -2.14
N MET A 30 -7.47 -10.94 -2.54
CA MET A 30 -8.24 -9.70 -2.46
C MET A 30 -9.48 -9.76 -3.35
N MET A 31 -9.36 -10.22 -4.60
CA MET A 31 -10.51 -10.34 -5.50
C MET A 31 -11.60 -11.25 -4.91
N LYS A 32 -11.21 -12.44 -4.41
CA LYS A 32 -12.15 -13.37 -3.76
C LYS A 32 -12.83 -12.75 -2.54
N ARG A 33 -12.10 -12.00 -1.72
CA ARG A 33 -12.63 -11.36 -0.51
C ARG A 33 -13.56 -10.20 -0.83
N VAL A 34 -13.27 -9.42 -1.88
CA VAL A 34 -14.16 -8.34 -2.32
C VAL A 34 -15.48 -8.89 -2.81
N GLU A 35 -15.48 -10.01 -3.53
CA GLU A 35 -16.73 -10.65 -3.97
C GLU A 35 -17.61 -11.05 -2.77
N VAL A 36 -17.04 -11.77 -1.80
CA VAL A 36 -17.75 -12.14 -0.57
C VAL A 36 -18.26 -10.91 0.19
N PHE A 37 -17.46 -9.84 0.26
CA PHE A 37 -17.87 -8.62 0.96
C PHE A 37 -18.99 -7.88 0.21
N ARG A 38 -18.98 -7.88 -1.13
CA ARG A 38 -20.08 -7.34 -1.95
C ARG A 38 -21.37 -8.15 -1.75
N GLU A 39 -21.29 -9.48 -1.74
CA GLU A 39 -22.44 -10.35 -1.47
C GLU A 39 -23.05 -10.10 -0.08
N LEU A 40 -22.22 -9.83 0.93
CA LEU A 40 -22.68 -9.50 2.28
C LEU A 40 -23.30 -8.10 2.35
N LEU A 41 -22.71 -7.10 1.67
CA LEU A 41 -23.25 -5.74 1.60
C LEU A 41 -24.57 -5.68 0.83
N ALA A 42 -24.75 -6.49 -0.20
CA ALA A 42 -26.02 -6.60 -0.92
C ALA A 42 -27.20 -7.03 -0.03
N ARG A 43 -26.93 -7.54 1.18
CA ARG A 43 -27.95 -7.93 2.17
C ARG A 43 -28.20 -6.86 3.23
N THR A 44 -27.55 -5.70 3.16
CA THR A 44 -27.74 -4.59 4.08
C THR A 44 -28.30 -3.37 3.34
N PRO A 45 -29.04 -2.47 4.01
CA PRO A 45 -29.55 -1.24 3.41
C PRO A 45 -28.47 -0.15 3.28
N VAL A 46 -27.20 -0.53 3.26
CA VAL A 46 -26.07 0.40 3.09
C VAL A 46 -25.87 0.60 1.60
N ASP A 47 -25.93 1.86 1.14
CA ASP A 47 -25.58 2.23 -0.23
C ASP A 47 -24.22 1.64 -0.60
N GLU A 48 -24.09 1.08 -1.80
CA GLU A 48 -22.92 0.34 -2.27
C GLU A 48 -21.60 1.07 -1.94
N LEU A 49 -21.01 0.74 -0.79
CA LEU A 49 -19.68 1.18 -0.43
C LEU A 49 -18.77 0.70 -1.54
N GLU A 50 -18.01 1.60 -2.16
CA GLU A 50 -17.17 1.26 -3.30
C GLU A 50 -16.04 0.31 -2.83
N VAL A 51 -16.30 -1.00 -2.85
CA VAL A 51 -15.35 -2.03 -2.43
C VAL A 51 -14.34 -2.20 -3.54
N ARG A 52 -13.15 -1.62 -3.33
CA ARG A 52 -12.04 -1.66 -4.28
C ARG A 52 -11.34 -3.02 -4.20
N SER A 53 -11.21 -3.68 -5.35
CA SER A 53 -10.58 -5.01 -5.50
C SER A 53 -9.06 -4.98 -5.58
N HIS A 54 -8.44 -3.81 -5.72
CA HIS A 54 -7.00 -3.67 -5.91
C HIS A 54 -6.37 -2.78 -4.84
N PRO A 55 -5.08 -3.02 -4.49
CA PRO A 55 -4.33 -2.12 -3.63
C PRO A 55 -4.26 -0.71 -4.20
N ARG A 56 -4.25 0.31 -3.35
CA ARG A 56 -4.10 1.71 -3.77
C ARG A 56 -2.99 2.38 -3.00
N VAL A 57 -2.20 3.19 -3.69
CA VAL A 57 -1.23 4.09 -3.07
C VAL A 57 -1.84 5.48 -2.91
N ILE A 58 -1.66 6.04 -1.73
CA ILE A 58 -2.11 7.39 -1.37
C ILE A 58 -0.89 8.15 -0.89
N PHE A 59 -0.68 9.34 -1.44
CA PHE A 59 0.31 10.27 -0.95
C PHE A 59 -0.34 11.28 -0.02
N ARG A 60 0.31 11.54 1.12
CA ARG A 60 -0.09 12.60 2.05
C ARG A 60 1.13 13.41 2.43
N VAL A 61 1.02 14.72 2.32
CA VAL A 61 1.98 15.65 2.89
C VAL A 61 1.89 15.56 4.42
N ASP A 62 3.02 15.42 5.09
CA ASP A 62 3.13 15.52 6.55
C ASP A 62 3.46 16.98 6.94
N GLU A 63 3.37 17.33 8.23
CA GLU A 63 3.76 18.68 8.72
C GLU A 63 5.26 18.97 8.57
N VAL A 64 6.05 17.94 8.25
CA VAL A 64 7.51 17.98 8.01
C VAL A 64 7.79 17.92 6.50
N THR A 65 9.04 18.14 6.08
CA THR A 65 9.54 18.11 4.69
C THR A 65 9.46 16.75 3.96
N TRP A 66 8.51 15.88 4.31
CA TRP A 66 8.37 14.52 3.78
C TRP A 66 6.96 14.26 3.26
N ILE A 67 6.88 13.39 2.25
CA ILE A 67 5.63 12.83 1.74
C ILE A 67 5.46 11.41 2.30
N ASN A 68 4.30 11.14 2.89
CA ASN A 68 3.91 9.80 3.28
C ASN A 68 3.33 9.04 2.06
N ALA A 69 4.03 8.02 1.58
CA ALA A 69 3.52 7.04 0.61
C ALA A 69 2.83 5.89 1.34
N ILE A 70 1.52 5.76 1.16
CA ILE A 70 0.67 4.83 1.91
C ILE A 70 0.00 3.84 0.96
N VAL A 71 0.41 2.57 0.98
CA VAL A 71 -0.33 1.50 0.29
C VAL A 71 -1.41 0.92 1.20
N ARG A 72 -2.65 0.93 0.72
CA ARG A 72 -3.82 0.30 1.35
C ARG A 72 -4.21 -0.96 0.57
N TYR A 73 -4.58 -2.00 1.31
CA TYR A 73 -5.00 -3.29 0.77
C TYR A 73 -6.00 -3.95 1.71
N LEU A 74 -6.79 -4.88 1.19
CA LEU A 74 -7.77 -5.64 1.94
C LEU A 74 -7.15 -6.97 2.39
N VAL A 75 -7.32 -7.31 3.66
CA VAL A 75 -6.83 -8.56 4.24
C VAL A 75 -7.73 -8.96 5.41
N SER A 76 -7.82 -10.26 5.69
CA SER A 76 -8.47 -10.75 6.91
C SER A 76 -7.81 -10.15 8.16
N PRO A 77 -8.57 -9.67 9.16
CA PRO A 77 -8.01 -9.12 10.39
C PRO A 77 -7.02 -10.05 11.10
N ARG A 78 -7.25 -11.37 11.03
CA ARG A 78 -6.38 -12.39 11.63
C ARG A 78 -5.00 -12.47 10.97
N GLU A 79 -4.90 -12.11 9.70
CA GLU A 79 -3.68 -12.20 8.90
C GLU A 79 -2.98 -10.85 8.74
N ALA A 80 -3.63 -9.75 9.12
CA ALA A 80 -3.16 -8.39 8.89
C ALA A 80 -1.71 -8.17 9.34
N GLY A 81 -1.35 -8.69 10.52
CA GLY A 81 0.02 -8.63 11.04
C GLY A 81 1.01 -9.41 10.19
N SER A 82 0.73 -10.69 9.93
CA SER A 82 1.61 -11.58 9.14
C SER A 82 1.81 -11.06 7.71
N VAL A 83 0.74 -10.63 7.05
CA VAL A 83 0.79 -10.05 5.70
C VAL A 83 1.59 -8.75 5.69
N LYS A 84 1.38 -7.86 6.67
CA LYS A 84 2.18 -6.63 6.80
C LYS A 84 3.66 -6.95 6.97
N THR A 85 4.01 -7.89 7.83
CA THR A 85 5.40 -8.30 8.09
C THR A 85 6.09 -8.87 6.84
N ARG A 86 5.38 -9.65 6.01
CA ARG A 86 5.94 -10.17 4.75
C ARG A 86 6.08 -9.10 3.66
N LEU A 87 5.16 -8.15 3.61
CA LEU A 87 5.14 -7.11 2.58
C LEU A 87 6.22 -6.04 2.80
N ILE A 88 6.49 -5.63 4.04
CA ILE A 88 7.48 -4.59 4.34
C ILE A 88 8.85 -4.85 3.71
N PRO A 89 9.51 -6.02 3.91
CA PRO A 89 10.82 -6.27 3.31
C PRO A 89 10.75 -6.31 1.78
N LYS A 90 9.73 -6.92 1.18
CA LYS A 90 9.54 -6.94 -0.28
C LYS A 90 9.43 -5.54 -0.88
N LEU A 91 8.64 -4.68 -0.23
CA LEU A 91 8.48 -3.28 -0.63
C LEU A 91 9.79 -2.49 -0.46
N LEU A 92 10.47 -2.64 0.68
CA LEU A 92 11.75 -1.97 0.92
C LEU A 92 12.81 -2.41 -0.09
N THR A 93 12.93 -3.71 -0.38
CA THR A 93 13.87 -4.22 -1.38
C THR A 93 13.59 -3.61 -2.76
N ALA A 94 12.33 -3.60 -3.20
CA ALA A 94 11.97 -3.06 -4.51
C ALA A 94 12.19 -1.54 -4.61
N LEU A 95 11.88 -0.80 -3.53
CA LEU A 95 12.05 0.65 -3.50
C LEU A 95 13.52 1.06 -3.36
N ASN A 96 14.31 0.35 -2.55
CA ASN A 96 15.75 0.61 -2.40
C ASN A 96 16.57 0.25 -3.65
N ALA A 97 16.00 -0.50 -4.61
CA ALA A 97 16.67 -0.76 -5.89
C ALA A 97 16.82 0.50 -6.74
N GLU A 98 16.03 1.54 -6.46
CA GLU A 98 16.01 2.81 -7.20
C GLU A 98 16.08 4.00 -6.21
N PRO A 99 17.19 4.14 -5.47
CA PRO A 99 17.29 5.10 -4.36
C PRO A 99 17.13 6.55 -4.82
N ASP A 100 17.57 6.88 -6.04
CA ASP A 100 17.44 8.22 -6.62
C ASP A 100 15.99 8.58 -6.97
N LYS A 101 15.12 7.58 -7.18
CA LYS A 101 13.70 7.79 -7.45
C LYS A 101 12.86 7.85 -6.20
N VAL A 102 13.22 7.06 -5.18
CA VAL A 102 12.43 6.94 -3.94
C VAL A 102 12.86 7.94 -2.88
N MET A 103 14.16 8.27 -2.82
CA MET A 103 14.71 9.27 -1.92
C MET A 103 14.22 9.10 -0.47
N PHE A 104 14.38 7.88 0.07
CA PHE A 104 14.08 7.64 1.47
C PHE A 104 14.88 8.60 2.36
N PRO A 105 14.31 9.05 3.50
CA PRO A 105 15.07 9.80 4.49
C PRO A 105 16.34 9.03 4.81
N VAL A 106 17.48 9.66 4.54
CA VAL A 106 18.76 9.11 4.95
C VAL A 106 18.71 9.10 6.49
N GLY A 107 18.75 7.90 7.09
CA GLY A 107 18.80 7.78 8.54
C GLY A 107 19.92 8.65 9.07
N ALA A 108 19.79 9.16 10.31
CA ALA A 108 20.84 9.95 10.92
C ALA A 108 22.16 9.18 10.84
N ASN A 109 23.06 9.59 9.95
CA ASN A 109 24.48 9.29 10.02
C ASN A 109 24.96 9.97 11.31
N ARG A 110 24.87 9.24 12.42
CA ARG A 110 25.49 9.61 13.69
C ARG A 110 26.42 8.50 14.11
#